data_AF-A0A803KRS7-F1
#
_entry.id   AF-A0A803KRS7-F1
#
_cell.length_a   1.000
_cell.length_b   1.000
_cell.length_c   1.000
_cell.angle_alpha   90.00
_cell.angle_beta   90.00
_cell.angle_gamma   90.00
#
_symmetry.space_group_name_H-M   'P 1'
#
loop_
_entity.id
_entity.type
_entity.pdbx_description
1 polymer ?
#
loop_
_entity_poly.entity_id
_entity_poly.type
_entity_poly.pdbx_seq_one_letter_code
_entity_poly.pdbx_strand_id
1 'polypeptide(L)'
;MKSTIHMVRVVAEAFREARDQGVRWFVMIDDDTVLFLEDLVDVLQKYHHKKYFYIGENSESLLLNFENSFEMAFGGAGYAISYPLAQALTKNLDVCIKRYPALYGSDHLMQSCVADLGVSLTHEKGFIRMEVDESDILDQIEKNVTTIKYRTCADNEILGYD
;
A
#
# COMPACT_ATOMS: atom_id res chain seq x y z
N MET A 1 -15.01 8.15 7.04
CA MET A 1 -15.06 8.67 5.65
C MET A 1 -13.98 9.70 5.35
N LYS A 2 -13.89 10.85 6.04
CA LYS A 2 -12.79 11.81 5.78
C LYS A 2 -11.39 11.21 5.95
N SER A 3 -11.15 10.48 7.05
CA SER A 3 -9.90 9.74 7.30
C SER A 3 -9.63 8.66 6.23
N THR A 4 -10.65 7.88 5.84
CA THR A 4 -10.55 6.89 4.75
C THR A 4 -10.08 7.48 3.42
N ILE A 5 -10.67 8.62 3.02
CA ILE A 5 -10.30 9.32 1.78
C ILE A 5 -8.87 9.85 1.88
N HIS A 6 -8.49 10.38 3.04
CA HIS A 6 -7.14 10.87 3.28
C HIS A 6 -6.11 9.74 3.12
N MET A 7 -6.31 8.60 3.79
CA MET A 7 -5.42 7.44 3.71
C MET A 7 -5.24 6.95 2.27
N VAL A 8 -6.32 6.84 1.49
CA VAL A 8 -6.24 6.41 0.08
C VAL A 8 -5.50 7.43 -0.80
N ARG A 9 -5.56 8.72 -0.47
CA ARG A 9 -4.85 9.77 -1.20
C ARG A 9 -3.35 9.80 -0.94
N VAL A 10 -2.88 9.23 0.16
CA VAL A 10 -1.44 9.15 0.47
C VAL A 10 -0.66 8.50 -0.67
N VAL A 11 -1.18 7.45 -1.31
CA VAL A 11 -0.54 6.83 -2.48
C VAL A 11 -0.40 7.82 -3.64
N ALA A 12 -1.44 8.62 -3.90
CA ALA A 12 -1.41 9.62 -4.97
C ALA A 12 -0.46 10.79 -4.65
N GLU A 13 -0.39 11.19 -3.39
CA GLU A 13 0.51 12.25 -2.94
C GLU A 13 1.97 11.79 -2.98
N ALA A 14 2.27 10.61 -2.42
CA ALA A 14 3.58 9.98 -2.49
C ALA A 14 4.05 9.81 -3.95
N PHE A 15 3.14 9.44 -4.86
CA PHE A 15 3.45 9.37 -6.28
C PHE A 15 3.84 10.74 -6.87
N ARG A 16 3.11 11.80 -6.55
CA ARG A 16 3.40 13.16 -7.05
C ARG A 16 4.74 13.66 -6.54
N GLU A 17 5.06 13.40 -5.28
CA GLU A 17 6.35 13.77 -4.68
C GLU A 17 7.50 12.99 -5.33
N ALA A 18 7.35 11.67 -5.47
CA ALA A 18 8.36 10.77 -6.02
C ALA A 18 8.54 10.87 -7.54
N ARG A 19 7.75 11.70 -8.23
CA ARG A 19 7.76 11.82 -9.68
C ARG A 19 9.17 12.17 -10.18
N ASP A 20 9.60 11.44 -11.22
CA ASP A 20 10.91 11.60 -11.87
C ASP A 20 12.13 11.28 -10.97
N GLN A 21 11.92 10.70 -9.78
CA GLN A 21 13.01 10.28 -8.88
C GLN A 21 13.46 8.82 -9.06
N GLY A 22 12.99 8.15 -10.11
CA GLY A 22 13.34 6.75 -10.40
C GLY A 22 12.68 5.72 -9.46
N VAL A 23 11.64 6.10 -8.73
CA VAL A 23 10.87 5.20 -7.85
C VAL A 23 10.19 4.09 -8.65
N ARG A 24 10.20 2.86 -8.13
CA ARG A 24 9.65 1.66 -8.78
C ARG A 24 8.40 1.12 -8.11
N TRP A 25 8.31 1.26 -6.80
CA TRP A 25 7.27 0.70 -5.94
C TRP A 25 6.86 1.71 -4.87
N PHE A 26 5.57 1.72 -4.55
CA PHE A 26 4.99 2.44 -3.43
C PHE A 26 4.45 1.41 -2.45
N VAL A 27 4.83 1.49 -1.18
CA VAL A 27 4.42 0.51 -0.17
C VAL A 27 3.60 1.24 0.89
N MET A 28 2.40 0.75 1.14
CA MET A 28 1.53 1.19 2.23
C MET A 28 1.64 0.17 3.37
N ILE A 29 1.77 0.65 4.60
CA ILE A 29 1.80 -0.14 5.83
C ILE A 29 1.06 0.63 6.94
N ASP A 30 0.57 -0.08 7.95
CA ASP A 30 0.04 0.54 9.16
C ASP A 30 1.20 1.00 10.10
N ASP A 31 0.90 1.89 11.03
CA ASP A 31 1.90 2.49 11.94
C ASP A 31 2.43 1.52 13.00
N ASP A 32 1.75 0.40 13.19
CA ASP A 32 2.15 -0.73 14.04
C ASP A 32 2.79 -1.88 13.23
N THR A 33 3.09 -1.68 11.94
CA THR A 33 3.72 -2.66 11.06
C THR A 33 5.23 -2.42 10.91
N VAL A 34 6.09 -3.40 11.23
CA VAL A 34 7.52 -3.41 10.90
C VAL A 34 7.72 -4.15 9.58
N LEU A 35 8.63 -3.59 8.80
CA LEU A 35 8.96 -4.04 7.47
C LEU A 35 10.42 -4.51 7.42
N PHE A 36 10.64 -5.77 7.05
CA PHE A 36 11.97 -6.27 6.71
C PHE A 36 12.30 -5.90 5.26
N LEU A 37 13.22 -4.96 5.08
CA LEU A 37 13.54 -4.40 3.76
C LEU A 37 14.18 -5.40 2.81
N GLU A 38 15.01 -6.32 3.33
CA GLU A 38 15.65 -7.37 2.53
C GLU A 38 14.58 -8.28 1.93
N ASP A 39 13.64 -8.76 2.75
CA ASP A 39 12.52 -9.60 2.32
C ASP A 39 11.60 -8.87 1.33
N LEU A 40 11.30 -7.59 1.59
CA LEU A 40 10.51 -6.78 0.69
C LEU A 40 11.19 -6.67 -0.69
N VAL A 41 12.49 -6.36 -0.72
CA VAL A 41 13.24 -6.27 -1.98
C VAL A 41 13.26 -7.62 -2.68
N ASP A 42 13.43 -8.72 -1.93
CA ASP A 42 13.47 -10.07 -2.46
C ASP A 42 12.14 -10.54 -3.06
N VAL A 43 11.02 -10.08 -2.49
CA VAL A 43 9.69 -10.25 -3.06
C VAL A 43 9.53 -9.39 -4.32
N LEU A 44 9.77 -8.08 -4.21
CA LEU A 44 9.46 -7.13 -5.28
C LEU A 44 10.33 -7.30 -6.53
N GLN A 45 11.55 -7.85 -6.41
CA GLN A 45 12.41 -8.15 -7.56
C GLN A 45 11.84 -9.27 -8.46
N LYS A 46 10.94 -10.12 -7.94
CA LYS A 46 10.26 -11.16 -8.73
C LYS A 46 9.34 -10.56 -9.81
N TYR A 47 8.93 -9.30 -9.63
CA TYR A 47 7.89 -8.65 -10.43
C TYR A 47 8.46 -7.54 -11.32
N HIS A 48 7.99 -7.49 -12.57
CA HIS A 48 8.43 -6.47 -13.51
C HIS A 48 7.75 -5.13 -13.22
N HIS A 49 8.46 -4.25 -12.49
CA HIS A 49 7.97 -2.96 -11.97
C HIS A 49 7.41 -1.95 -13.01
N LYS A 50 7.49 -2.25 -14.31
CA LYS A 50 6.88 -1.46 -15.41
C LYS A 50 5.49 -1.97 -15.82
N LYS A 51 4.99 -3.04 -15.21
CA LYS A 51 3.62 -3.54 -15.38
C LYS A 51 2.76 -3.12 -14.18
N TYR A 52 1.45 -3.25 -14.32
CA TYR A 52 0.53 -3.03 -13.19
C TYR A 52 0.60 -4.21 -12.24
N PHE A 53 1.01 -3.92 -11.01
CA PHE A 53 1.02 -4.83 -9.89
C PHE A 53 0.48 -4.15 -8.64
N TYR A 54 -0.47 -4.84 -8.02
CA TYR A 54 -0.96 -4.64 -6.67
C TYR A 54 -0.64 -5.91 -5.89
N ILE A 55 0.34 -5.87 -5.00
CA ILE A 55 0.91 -7.05 -4.34
C ILE A 55 0.65 -6.91 -2.85
N GLY A 56 0.18 -7.99 -2.22
CA GLY A 56 -0.02 -8.04 -0.79
C GLY A 56 -0.61 -9.39 -0.38
N GLU A 57 -1.13 -9.45 0.84
CA GLU A 57 -1.79 -10.63 1.36
C GLU A 57 -3.16 -10.30 1.95
N ASN A 58 -4.05 -11.30 1.94
CA ASN A 58 -5.34 -11.18 2.60
C ASN A 58 -5.20 -11.24 4.12
N SER A 59 -6.31 -11.02 4.83
CA SER A 59 -6.37 -11.21 6.28
C SER A 59 -6.26 -12.69 6.65
N GLU A 60 -5.87 -13.00 7.88
CA GLU A 60 -6.01 -14.34 8.44
C GLU A 60 -7.48 -14.75 8.63
N SER A 61 -8.39 -13.76 8.66
CA SER A 61 -9.82 -14.00 8.79
C SER A 61 -10.45 -14.40 7.46
N LEU A 62 -10.87 -15.67 7.36
CA LEU A 62 -11.60 -16.18 6.21
C LEU A 62 -12.88 -15.38 5.91
N LEU A 63 -13.58 -14.90 6.95
CA LEU A 63 -14.81 -14.13 6.79
C LEU A 63 -14.54 -12.78 6.12
N LEU A 64 -13.53 -12.05 6.61
CA LEU A 64 -13.15 -10.77 6.03
C LEU A 64 -12.68 -10.93 4.59
N ASN A 65 -11.97 -12.02 4.29
CA ASN A 65 -11.53 -12.29 2.92
C ASN A 65 -12.71 -12.58 2.00
N PHE A 66 -13.68 -13.37 2.45
CA PHE A 66 -14.88 -13.67 1.69
C PHE A 66 -15.68 -12.39 1.37
N GLU A 67 -15.86 -11.51 2.34
CA GLU A 67 -16.54 -10.23 2.15
C GLU A 67 -15.83 -9.32 1.14
N ASN A 68 -14.50 -9.43 1.03
CA ASN A 68 -13.68 -8.64 0.11
C ASN A 68 -13.24 -9.43 -1.13
N SER A 69 -13.97 -10.50 -1.48
CA SER A 69 -13.73 -11.36 -2.66
C SER A 69 -12.32 -11.96 -2.75
N PHE A 70 -11.57 -11.99 -1.64
CA PHE A 70 -10.15 -12.35 -1.58
C PHE A 70 -9.22 -11.43 -2.40
N GLU A 71 -9.72 -10.31 -2.92
CA GLU A 71 -8.94 -9.42 -3.81
C GLU A 71 -8.37 -8.20 -3.08
N MET A 72 -8.56 -8.11 -1.76
CA MET A 72 -8.07 -7.00 -0.94
C MET A 72 -6.81 -7.40 -0.19
N ALA A 73 -5.73 -6.62 -0.39
CA ALA A 73 -4.61 -6.63 0.54
C ALA A 73 -4.94 -5.77 1.75
N PHE A 74 -4.66 -6.28 2.95
CA PHE A 74 -4.94 -5.58 4.20
C PHE A 74 -3.72 -4.76 4.65
N GLY A 75 -3.96 -3.54 5.14
CA GLY A 75 -2.93 -2.58 5.55
C GLY A 75 -1.98 -3.08 6.64
N GLY A 76 -2.47 -3.93 7.55
CA GLY A 76 -1.67 -4.51 8.63
C GLY A 76 -0.59 -5.50 8.19
N ALA A 77 -0.73 -6.09 6.99
CA ALA A 77 0.35 -6.82 6.32
C ALA A 77 1.01 -5.97 5.22
N GLY A 78 0.58 -4.73 5.07
CA GLY A 78 0.94 -3.82 3.99
C GLY A 78 0.61 -4.32 2.58
N TYR A 79 0.82 -3.43 1.62
CA TYR A 79 0.76 -3.77 0.19
C TYR A 79 1.69 -2.88 -0.63
N ALA A 80 2.16 -3.42 -1.76
CA ALA A 80 2.97 -2.72 -2.73
C ALA A 80 2.20 -2.44 -4.03
N ILE A 81 2.35 -1.23 -4.54
CA ILE A 81 1.81 -0.75 -5.80
C ILE A 81 2.97 -0.38 -6.71
N SER A 82 3.02 -0.99 -7.89
CA SER A 82 3.99 -0.64 -8.94
C SER A 82 3.83 0.82 -9.40
N TYR A 83 4.94 1.46 -9.80
CA TYR A 83 4.93 2.83 -10.29
C TYR A 83 3.86 3.14 -11.37
N PRO A 84 3.72 2.36 -12.46
CA PRO A 84 2.72 2.65 -13.49
C PRO A 84 1.27 2.48 -12.98
N LEU A 85 1.03 1.60 -12.01
CA LEU A 85 -0.28 1.47 -11.38
C LEU A 85 -0.58 2.67 -10.47
N ALA A 86 0.39 3.12 -9.66
CA ALA A 86 0.25 4.32 -8.84
C ALA A 86 -0.04 5.57 -9.69
N GLN A 87 0.59 5.68 -10.86
CA GLN A 87 0.30 6.74 -11.82
C GLN A 87 -1.16 6.67 -12.33
N ALA A 88 -1.64 5.48 -12.68
CA ALA A 88 -3.00 5.28 -13.16
C ALA A 88 -4.05 5.56 -12.08
N LEU A 89 -3.80 5.08 -10.85
CA LEU A 89 -4.62 5.38 -9.67
C LEU A 89 -4.69 6.89 -9.44
N THR A 90 -3.55 7.58 -9.39
CA THR A 90 -3.49 9.03 -9.16
C THR A 90 -4.35 9.83 -10.14
N LYS A 91 -4.45 9.39 -11.40
CA LYS A 91 -5.28 10.04 -12.43
C LYS A 91 -6.78 9.80 -12.26
N ASN A 92 -7.17 8.67 -11.66
CA ASN A 92 -8.56 8.22 -11.58
C ASN A 92 -9.13 8.22 -10.15
N LEU A 93 -8.31 8.54 -9.14
CA LEU A 93 -8.63 8.33 -7.73
C LEU A 93 -9.88 9.08 -7.29
N ASP A 94 -10.04 10.35 -7.67
CA ASP A 94 -11.22 11.14 -7.29
C ASP A 94 -12.50 10.62 -7.94
N VAL A 95 -12.42 10.04 -9.14
CA VAL A 95 -13.55 9.41 -9.81
C VAL A 95 -13.95 8.14 -9.05
N CYS A 96 -12.96 7.32 -8.67
CA CYS A 96 -13.19 6.13 -7.86
C CYS A 96 -13.80 6.46 -6.49
N ILE A 97 -13.25 7.43 -5.75
CA ILE A 97 -13.78 7.86 -4.44
C ILE A 97 -15.25 8.29 -4.56
N LYS A 98 -15.61 9.03 -5.61
CA LYS A 98 -17.01 9.44 -5.86
C LYS A 98 -17.92 8.28 -6.24
N ARG A 99 -17.38 7.24 -6.89
CA ARG A 99 -18.11 6.03 -7.26
C ARG A 99 -18.45 5.16 -6.06
N TYR A 100 -17.58 5.14 -5.05
CA TYR A 100 -17.72 4.29 -3.87
C TYR A 100 -17.87 5.08 -2.56
N PRO A 101 -18.91 5.92 -2.41
CA PRO A 101 -19.05 6.82 -1.26
C PRO A 101 -19.37 6.09 0.05
N ALA A 102 -19.85 4.84 -0.03
CA ALA A 102 -20.28 4.05 1.13
C ALA A 102 -19.23 3.05 1.61
N LEU A 103 -18.10 2.88 0.90
CA LEU A 103 -17.05 1.96 1.33
C LEU A 103 -16.36 2.50 2.59
N TYR A 104 -16.22 1.62 3.57
CA TYR A 104 -15.53 1.88 4.83
C TYR A 104 -14.19 1.14 4.83
N GLY A 105 -13.13 1.79 5.32
CA GLY A 105 -11.76 1.26 5.28
C GLY A 105 -10.98 1.70 4.03
N SER A 106 -9.73 2.11 4.21
CA SER A 106 -8.86 2.55 3.11
C SER A 106 -8.55 1.43 2.14
N ASP A 107 -8.33 0.23 2.67
CA ASP A 107 -7.89 -0.92 1.90
C ASP A 107 -8.95 -1.37 0.91
N HIS A 108 -10.22 -1.40 1.34
CA HIS A 108 -11.34 -1.78 0.48
C HIS A 108 -11.57 -0.74 -0.61
N LEU A 109 -11.47 0.55 -0.27
CA LEU A 109 -11.56 1.61 -1.25
C LEU A 109 -10.39 1.54 -2.25
N MET A 110 -9.17 1.30 -1.80
CA MET A 110 -8.00 1.12 -2.66
C MET A 110 -8.19 -0.08 -3.59
N GLN A 111 -8.59 -1.23 -3.05
CA GLN A 111 -8.88 -2.44 -3.80
C GLN A 111 -9.92 -2.18 -4.89
N SER A 112 -11.00 -1.46 -4.57
CA SER A 112 -12.04 -1.10 -5.55
C SER A 112 -11.49 -0.19 -6.66
N CYS A 113 -10.64 0.78 -6.33
CA CYS A 113 -10.00 1.63 -7.33
C CYS A 113 -9.01 0.87 -8.22
N VAL A 114 -8.30 -0.11 -7.67
CA VAL A 114 -7.40 -0.99 -8.41
C VAL A 114 -8.21 -1.90 -9.35
N ALA A 115 -9.33 -2.45 -8.88
CA ALA A 115 -10.23 -3.28 -9.68
C ALA A 115 -10.89 -2.49 -10.84
N ASP A 116 -11.23 -1.23 -10.63
CA ASP A 116 -11.71 -0.32 -11.68
C ASP A 116 -10.71 -0.14 -12.85
N LEU A 117 -9.42 -0.37 -12.59
CA LEU A 117 -8.35 -0.36 -13.59
C LEU A 117 -8.10 -1.75 -14.20
N GLY A 118 -8.90 -2.76 -13.84
CA GLY A 118 -8.79 -4.14 -14.33
C GLY A 118 -7.60 -4.90 -13.74
N VAL A 119 -7.13 -4.52 -12.55
CA VAL A 119 -6.01 -5.15 -11.86
C VAL A 119 -6.53 -5.94 -10.66
N SER A 120 -6.10 -7.20 -10.54
CA SER A 120 -6.38 -8.08 -9.41
C SER A 120 -5.22 -8.09 -8.41
N LEU A 121 -5.50 -8.54 -7.19
CA LEU A 121 -4.47 -8.74 -6.18
C LEU A 121 -3.50 -9.84 -6.63
N THR A 122 -2.21 -9.55 -6.55
CA THR A 122 -1.15 -10.53 -6.63
C THR A 122 -0.83 -10.99 -5.21
N HIS A 123 -1.30 -12.19 -4.87
CA HIS A 123 -1.08 -12.76 -3.54
C HIS A 123 0.38 -13.17 -3.37
N GLU A 124 1.08 -12.54 -2.43
CA GLU A 124 2.39 -13.00 -1.97
C GLU A 124 2.24 -13.48 -0.53
N LYS A 125 2.48 -14.77 -0.29
CA LYS A 125 2.39 -15.33 1.06
C LYS A 125 3.55 -14.84 1.91
N GLY A 126 3.27 -14.41 3.14
CA GLY A 126 4.26 -13.81 4.01
C GLY A 126 4.69 -12.43 3.53
N PHE A 127 3.83 -11.74 2.77
CA PHE A 127 4.06 -10.34 2.43
C PHE A 127 4.07 -9.54 3.72
N ILE A 128 5.25 -9.05 4.09
CA ILE A 128 5.53 -8.30 5.32
C ILE A 128 4.96 -9.04 6.54
N ARG A 129 5.70 -10.06 6.99
CA ARG A 129 5.34 -10.83 8.17
C ARG A 129 5.91 -10.18 9.42
N MET A 130 5.09 -10.07 10.46
CA MET A 130 5.57 -9.93 11.82
C MET A 130 4.74 -10.76 12.79
N GLU A 131 5.32 -11.87 13.21
CA GLU A 131 5.37 -12.16 14.63
C GLU A 131 6.79 -11.73 15.03
N VAL A 132 6.97 -10.55 15.63
CA VAL A 132 8.31 -10.11 16.07
C VAL A 132 8.48 -10.50 17.53
N ASP A 133 9.59 -11.16 17.83
CA ASP A 133 10.16 -11.16 19.18
C ASP A 133 10.97 -9.86 19.36
N GLU A 134 10.92 -9.24 20.53
CA GLU A 134 11.52 -7.92 20.81
C GLU A 134 13.04 -7.88 20.49
N SER A 135 13.72 -9.03 20.51
CA SER A 135 15.13 -9.17 20.14
C SER A 135 15.43 -8.94 18.66
N ASP A 136 14.49 -9.26 17.74
CA ASP A 136 14.73 -9.14 16.29
C ASP A 136 14.73 -7.67 15.82
N ILE A 137 14.17 -6.77 16.63
CA ILE A 137 14.10 -5.33 16.33
C ILE A 137 15.48 -4.67 16.49
N LEU A 138 16.28 -5.10 17.47
CA LEU A 138 17.55 -4.46 17.82
C LEU A 138 18.66 -4.75 16.79
N ASP A 139 18.68 -5.95 16.20
CA ASP A 139 19.66 -6.36 15.20
C ASP A 139 19.51 -5.62 13.85
N GLN A 140 18.33 -5.06 13.56
CA GLN A 140 18.03 -4.46 12.26
C GLN A 140 18.40 -2.97 12.16
N ILE A 141 18.70 -2.30 13.28
CA ILE A 141 19.12 -0.89 13.29
C ILE A 141 20.51 -0.72 12.61
N GLU A 142 21.28 -1.79 12.46
CA GLU A 142 22.65 -1.75 11.92
C GLU A 142 22.79 -2.03 10.41
N LYS A 143 21.71 -2.35 9.68
CA LYS A 143 21.84 -2.74 8.26
C LYS A 143 21.76 -1.56 7.29
N ASN A 144 22.62 -1.59 6.26
CA ASN A 144 22.79 -0.58 5.21
C ASN A 144 21.46 -0.17 4.54
N VAL A 145 20.87 0.92 5.04
CA VAL A 145 19.61 1.48 4.56
C VAL A 145 19.81 2.09 3.16
N THR A 146 19.20 1.47 2.14
CA THR A 146 18.88 2.16 0.89
C THR A 146 17.96 3.33 1.27
N THR A 147 18.21 4.55 0.78
CA THR A 147 17.42 5.73 1.17
C THR A 147 15.92 5.50 0.98
N ILE A 148 15.21 5.24 2.07
CA ILE A 148 13.76 5.13 2.10
C ILE A 148 13.21 6.50 2.45
N LYS A 149 12.41 7.05 1.54
CA LYS A 149 11.56 8.19 1.87
C LYS A 149 10.27 7.63 2.44
N TYR A 150 10.07 7.84 3.74
CA TYR A 150 8.82 7.52 4.41
C TYR A 150 8.02 8.80 4.60
N ARG A 151 6.68 8.69 4.52
CA ARG A 151 5.75 9.75 4.88
C ARG A 151 4.76 9.16 5.88
N THR A 152 4.58 9.84 7.01
CA THR A 152 3.62 9.42 8.03
C THR A 152 2.28 10.10 7.78
N CYS A 153 1.20 9.35 7.98
CA CYS A 153 -0.16 9.88 8.01
C CYS A 153 -0.38 10.58 9.36
N ALA A 154 0.09 11.82 9.53
CA ALA A 154 -0.19 12.56 10.76
C ALA A 154 -1.61 13.14 10.73
N ASP A 155 -2.36 12.99 11.83
CA ASP A 155 -3.76 13.45 12.00
C ASP A 155 -4.02 14.94 11.69
N ASN A 156 -2.97 15.76 11.54
CA ASN A 156 -3.04 17.21 11.37
C ASN A 156 -2.65 17.73 9.96
N GLU A 157 -2.38 16.87 8.97
CA GLU A 157 -2.20 17.34 7.59
C GLU A 157 -3.55 17.55 6.88
N ILE A 158 -4.35 18.50 7.39
CA ILE A 158 -5.37 19.17 6.58
C ILE A 158 -4.63 20.16 5.69
N LEU A 159 -4.07 19.69 4.58
CA LEU A 159 -3.59 20.56 3.52
C LEU A 159 -4.78 20.97 2.64
N GLY A 160 -4.92 22.28 2.50
CA GLY A 160 -6.07 22.96 1.93
C GLY A 160 -6.44 22.51 0.53
N TYR A 161 -7.73 22.57 0.26
CA TYR A 161 -8.29 22.56 -1.08
C TYR A 161 -8.30 23.99 -1.62
N ASP A 162 -7.74 24.19 -2.82
CA ASP A 162 -8.30 25.15 -3.78
C ASP A 162 -9.38 24.44 -4.62
#